data_AF-A0A965LIR6-F1
#
_entry.id   AF-A0A965LIR6-F1
#
_cell.length_a   1.000
_cell.length_b   1.000
_cell.length_c   1.000
_cell.angle_alpha   90.00
_cell.angle_beta   90.00
_cell.angle_gamma   90.00
#
_symmetry.space_group_name_H-M   'P 1'
#
loop_
_entity.id
_entity.type
_entity.pdbx_description
1 polymer ?
#
loop_
_entity_poly.entity_id
_entity_poly.type
_entity_poly.pdbx_seq_one_letter_code
_entity_poly.pdbx_strand_id
1 'polypeptide(L)'
;MKVCDFNNPTQTCQTCGYYAKRLPTYRECRPVPKKVWRPIAVGDAVEQMLTSVGITKERVEQWTRTSGKSGGCGCASRQRWLNELGFKVQWWVRRQLEKTRDFYYPP
;
A
#
# COMPACT_ATOMS: atom_id res chain seq x y z
N MET A 1 -20.87 -7.80 19.12
CA MET A 1 -21.25 -6.89 18.01
C MET A 1 -22.30 -5.93 18.53
N LYS A 2 -22.24 -4.64 18.18
CA LYS A 2 -23.26 -3.66 18.58
C LYS A 2 -24.18 -3.40 17.39
N VAL A 3 -25.49 -3.59 17.60
CA VAL A 3 -26.53 -3.29 16.62
C VAL A 3 -26.90 -1.81 16.76
N CYS A 4 -26.86 -1.06 15.66
CA CYS A 4 -27.44 0.28 15.61
C CYS A 4 -28.90 0.15 15.21
N ASP A 5 -29.78 0.61 16.10
CA ASP A 5 -31.18 0.86 15.81
C ASP A 5 -31.34 2.32 15.38
N PHE A 6 -31.88 2.55 14.18
CA PHE A 6 -32.14 3.89 13.62
C PHE A 6 -33.63 4.26 13.70
N ASN A 7 -34.25 4.06 14.88
CA ASN A 7 -35.67 4.32 15.12
C ASN A 7 -36.00 5.75 15.60
N ASN A 8 -35.43 6.79 14.96
CA ASN A 8 -35.77 8.23 15.15
C ASN A 8 -35.09 8.92 16.37
N PRO A 9 -34.63 10.19 16.29
CA PRO A 9 -34.39 11.05 15.11
C PRO A 9 -32.94 11.01 14.59
N THR A 10 -32.06 10.24 15.23
CA THR A 10 -30.62 10.28 14.91
C THR A 10 -30.30 9.40 13.71
N GLN A 11 -30.11 10.02 12.54
CA GLN A 11 -29.67 9.33 11.32
C GLN A 11 -28.22 8.81 11.41
N THR A 12 -27.47 9.22 12.43
CA THR A 12 -26.08 8.81 12.66
C THR A 12 -25.98 7.87 13.86
N CYS A 13 -25.39 6.69 13.67
CA CYS A 13 -25.15 5.79 14.79
C CYS A 13 -23.94 6.27 15.60
N GLN A 14 -24.15 6.55 16.88
CA GLN A 14 -23.06 7.00 17.78
C GLN A 14 -21.98 5.95 18.00
N THR A 15 -22.25 4.67 17.73
CA THR A 15 -21.28 3.59 17.94
C THR A 15 -20.23 3.48 16.83
N CYS A 16 -20.60 3.69 15.57
CA CYS A 16 -19.68 3.55 14.43
C CYS A 16 -19.70 4.73 13.44
N GLY A 17 -20.40 5.82 13.76
CA GLY A 17 -20.48 7.01 12.91
C GLY A 17 -21.22 6.80 11.59
N TYR A 18 -21.90 5.67 11.41
CA TYR A 18 -22.62 5.35 10.17
C TYR A 18 -23.88 6.21 10.02
N TYR A 19 -24.07 6.80 8.84
CA TYR A 19 -25.25 7.60 8.50
C TYR A 19 -26.24 6.81 7.65
N ALA A 20 -27.47 6.64 8.16
CA ALA A 20 -28.55 5.94 7.49
C ALA A 20 -29.22 6.83 6.45
N LYS A 21 -29.31 6.34 5.20
CA LYS A 21 -29.97 7.07 4.09
C LYS A 21 -31.51 6.95 4.11
N ARG A 22 -32.06 5.94 4.79
CA ARG A 22 -33.50 5.65 4.91
C ARG A 22 -33.78 5.05 6.29
N LEU A 23 -34.91 5.44 6.90
CA LEU A 23 -35.38 4.96 8.20
C LEU A 23 -36.72 4.22 8.03
N PRO A 24 -37.07 3.25 8.88
CA PRO A 24 -36.20 2.61 9.89
C PRO A 24 -35.24 1.62 9.23
N THR A 25 -34.03 1.50 9.78
CA THR A 25 -33.07 0.47 9.36
C THR A 25 -32.31 -0.05 10.58
N TYR A 26 -32.00 -1.34 10.58
CA TYR A 26 -31.17 -1.96 11.60
C TYR A 26 -29.88 -2.41 10.94
N ARG A 27 -28.74 -2.05 11.52
CA ARG A 27 -27.44 -2.46 10.98
C ARG A 27 -26.46 -2.78 12.08
N GLU A 28 -25.72 -3.87 11.90
CA GLU A 28 -24.56 -4.17 12.72
C GLU A 28 -23.40 -3.23 12.36
N CYS A 29 -22.83 -2.58 13.37
CA CYS A 29 -21.56 -1.88 13.19
C CYS A 29 -20.47 -2.91 12.86
N ARG A 30 -19.99 -2.90 11.62
CA ARG A 30 -18.77 -3.62 11.25
C ARG A 30 -17.58 -2.67 11.47
N PRO A 31 -16.56 -3.07 12.25
CA PRO A 31 -15.33 -2.30 12.31
C PRO A 31 -14.74 -2.25 10.89
N VAL A 32 -14.50 -1.05 10.36
CA VAL A 32 -13.78 -0.92 9.09
C VAL A 32 -12.35 -1.43 9.35
N PRO A 33 -11.86 -2.42 8.59
CA PRO A 33 -10.50 -2.89 8.77
C PRO A 33 -9.56 -1.71 8.54
N LYS A 34 -8.75 -1.37 9.56
CA LYS A 34 -7.70 -0.37 9.40
C LYS A 34 -6.76 -0.88 8.31
N LYS A 35 -6.66 -0.16 7.19
CA LYS A 35 -5.71 -0.51 6.13
C LYS A 35 -4.31 -0.47 6.72
N VAL A 36 -3.70 -1.64 6.94
CA VAL A 36 -2.31 -1.74 7.38
C VAL A 36 -1.44 -1.38 6.19
N TRP A 37 -0.67 -0.32 6.33
CA TRP A 37 0.29 0.07 5.31
C TRP A 37 1.35 -1.02 5.12
N ARG A 38 1.60 -1.40 3.87
CA ARG A 38 2.67 -2.32 3.48
C ARG A 38 3.50 -1.63 2.41
N PRO A 39 4.81 -1.47 2.60
CA PRO A 39 5.66 -0.84 1.60
C PRO A 39 5.74 -1.72 0.34
N ILE A 40 5.88 -1.08 -0.82
CA ILE A 40 6.08 -1.74 -2.09
C ILE A 40 7.57 -1.89 -2.34
N ALA A 41 8.02 -3.10 -2.65
CA ALA A 41 9.37 -3.37 -3.12
C ALA A 41 9.49 -2.95 -4.59
N VAL A 42 9.99 -1.73 -4.82
CA VAL A 42 10.01 -1.08 -6.14
C VAL A 42 10.88 -1.84 -7.16
N GLY A 43 12.03 -2.33 -6.73
CA GLY A 43 12.90 -3.18 -7.55
C GLY A 43 12.21 -4.45 -8.01
N ASP A 44 11.43 -5.09 -7.14
CA ASP A 44 10.69 -6.31 -7.48
C ASP A 44 9.54 -6.02 -8.45
N ALA A 45 8.84 -4.89 -8.25
CA ALA A 45 7.81 -4.44 -9.17
C ALA A 45 8.36 -4.15 -10.58
N VAL A 46 9.54 -3.52 -10.65
CA VAL A 46 10.24 -3.27 -11.91
C VAL A 46 10.68 -4.58 -12.57
N GLU A 47 11.22 -5.54 -11.80
CA GLU A 47 11.57 -6.87 -12.31
C GLU A 47 10.35 -7.60 -12.89
N GLN A 48 9.22 -7.59 -12.18
CA GLN A 48 7.97 -8.21 -12.66
C GLN A 48 7.48 -7.55 -13.95
N MET A 49 7.53 -6.22 -14.03
CA MET A 49 7.12 -5.48 -15.23
C MET A 49 8.03 -5.81 -16.42
N LEU A 50 9.35 -5.81 -16.23
CA LEU A 50 10.32 -6.16 -17.27
C LEU A 50 10.16 -7.63 -17.71
N THR A 51 9.93 -8.53 -16.77
CA THR A 51 9.69 -9.94 -17.06
C THR A 51 8.39 -10.13 -17.85
N SER A 52 7.35 -9.34 -17.57
CA SER A 52 6.07 -9.40 -18.31
C SER A 52 6.19 -9.02 -19.79
N VAL A 53 7.17 -8.18 -20.14
CA VAL A 53 7.50 -7.83 -21.54
C VAL A 53 8.63 -8.70 -22.11
N GLY A 54 9.02 -9.77 -21.42
CA GLY A 54 10.02 -10.74 -21.87
C GLY A 54 11.47 -10.29 -21.70
N ILE A 55 11.74 -9.27 -20.88
CA ILE A 55 13.09 -8.87 -20.49
C ILE A 55 13.42 -9.62 -19.20
N THR A 56 14.10 -10.76 -19.32
CA THR A 56 14.59 -11.54 -18.17
C THR A 56 16.06 -11.23 -17.89
N LYS A 57 16.52 -11.59 -16.68
CA LYS A 57 17.91 -11.43 -16.27
C LYS A 57 18.87 -12.12 -17.24
N GLU A 58 18.53 -13.33 -17.70
CA GLU A 58 19.36 -14.13 -18.59
C GLU A 58 19.52 -13.44 -19.95
N ARG A 59 18.42 -12.88 -20.49
CA ARG A 59 18.47 -12.10 -21.73
C ARG A 59 19.33 -10.85 -21.59
N VAL A 60 19.20 -10.14 -20.47
CA VAL A 60 20.04 -8.95 -20.20
C VAL A 60 21.51 -9.35 -20.08
N GLU A 61 21.83 -10.47 -19.42
CA GLU A 61 23.20 -10.96 -19.28
C GLU A 61 23.81 -11.39 -20.62
N GLN A 62 23.01 -11.98 -21.51
CA GLN A 62 23.42 -12.29 -22.88
C GLN A 62 23.66 -11.01 -23.70
N TRP A 63 22.73 -10.05 -23.67
CA TRP A 63 22.85 -8.79 -24.40
C TRP A 63 24.05 -7.95 -23.95
N THR A 64 24.34 -7.95 -22.65
CA THR A 64 25.43 -7.18 -22.07
C THR A 64 26.77 -7.93 -22.01
N ARG A 65 26.82 -9.18 -22.51
CA ARG A 65 28.00 -10.05 -22.47
C ARG A 65 28.60 -10.17 -21.05
N THR A 66 27.71 -10.22 -20.06
CA THR A 66 28.08 -10.42 -18.65
C THR A 66 27.78 -11.84 -18.17
N SER A 67 27.21 -12.69 -19.04
CA SER A 67 27.04 -14.12 -18.77
C SER A 67 28.37 -14.76 -18.34
N GLY A 68 28.42 -15.33 -17.14
CA GLY A 68 29.61 -15.99 -16.59
C GLY A 68 30.65 -15.08 -15.93
N LYS A 69 30.45 -13.76 -15.90
CA LYS A 69 31.33 -12.84 -15.15
C LYS A 69 31.01 -12.87 -13.65
N SER A 70 32.04 -12.72 -12.81
CA SER A 70 31.88 -12.54 -11.37
C SER A 70 31.05 -11.27 -11.10
N GLY A 71 29.76 -11.44 -10.80
CA GLY A 71 28.80 -10.35 -10.58
C GLY A 71 27.64 -10.26 -11.59
N GLY A 72 27.67 -11.04 -12.67
CA GLY A 72 26.60 -11.06 -13.70
C GLY A 72 26.28 -9.68 -14.26
N CYS A 73 25.00 -9.44 -14.59
CA CYS A 73 24.53 -8.10 -15.02
C CYS A 73 24.45 -7.05 -13.89
N GLY A 74 24.77 -7.42 -12.64
CA GLY A 74 24.54 -6.56 -11.47
C GLY A 74 23.06 -6.30 -11.15
N CYS A 75 22.14 -7.01 -11.80
CA CYS A 75 20.70 -6.80 -11.67
C CYS A 75 20.20 -6.98 -10.22
N ALA A 76 20.72 -7.99 -9.51
CA ALA A 76 20.35 -8.23 -8.11
C ALA A 76 20.75 -7.08 -7.18
N SER A 77 21.95 -6.50 -7.37
CA SER A 77 22.40 -5.34 -6.59
C SER A 77 21.56 -4.11 -6.88
N ARG A 78 21.21 -3.88 -8.15
CA ARG A 78 20.33 -2.77 -8.57
C ARG A 78 18.91 -2.92 -8.03
N GLN A 79 18.36 -4.13 -8.06
CA GLN A 79 17.05 -4.45 -7.50
C GLN A 79 17.00 -4.16 -6.00
N ARG A 80 18.00 -4.63 -5.24
CA ARG A 80 18.12 -4.33 -3.81
C ARG A 80 18.22 -2.84 -3.54
N TRP A 81 19.04 -2.13 -4.30
CA TRP A 81 19.19 -0.68 -4.18
C TRP A 81 17.87 0.07 -4.46
N LEU A 82 17.13 -0.34 -5.49
CA LEU A 82 15.81 0.23 -5.80
C LEU A 82 14.79 -0.05 -4.70
N ASN A 83 14.79 -1.27 -4.13
CA ASN A 83 13.94 -1.63 -3.00
C ASN A 83 14.24 -0.75 -1.77
N GLU A 84 15.51 -0.62 -1.38
CA GLU A 84 15.92 0.19 -0.24
C GLU A 84 15.58 1.67 -0.39
N LEU A 85 15.82 2.24 -1.57
CA LEU A 85 15.42 3.63 -1.85
C LEU A 85 13.90 3.79 -1.84
N GLY A 86 13.18 2.85 -2.46
CA GLY A 86 11.71 2.84 -2.46
C GLY A 86 11.15 2.83 -1.03
N PHE A 87 11.70 2.00 -0.15
CA PHE A 87 11.31 1.96 1.25
C PHE A 87 11.57 3.28 1.97
N LYS A 88 12.75 3.89 1.79
CA LYS A 88 13.09 5.18 2.40
C LYS A 88 12.12 6.29 1.96
N VAL A 89 11.84 6.39 0.67
CA VAL A 89 10.93 7.41 0.12
C VAL A 89 9.51 7.20 0.63
N GLN A 90 8.98 5.97 0.57
CA GLN A 90 7.62 5.68 1.03
C GLN A 90 7.46 5.96 2.53
N TRP A 91 8.49 5.66 3.33
CA TRP A 91 8.49 5.96 4.76
C TRP A 91 8.50 7.48 5.03
N TRP A 92 9.31 8.23 4.28
CA TRP A 92 9.33 9.69 4.38
C TRP A 92 7.98 10.32 3.99
N VAL A 93 7.40 9.92 2.86
CA VAL A 93 6.07 10.40 2.41
C VAL A 93 5.01 10.08 3.46
N ARG A 94 5.01 8.86 4.00
CA ARG A 94 4.07 8.47 5.04
C ARG A 94 4.19 9.35 6.29
N ARG A 95 5.43 9.61 6.74
CA ARG A 95 5.67 10.47 7.90
C ARG A 95 5.16 11.90 7.68
N GLN A 96 5.27 12.43 6.46
CA GLN A 96 4.69 13.73 6.12
C GLN A 96 3.16 13.69 6.12
N LEU A 97 2.55 12.67 5.51
CA LEU A 97 1.09 12.51 5.52
C LEU A 97 0.51 12.37 6.92
N GLU A 98 1.18 11.63 7.81
CA GLU A 98 0.78 11.50 9.21
C GLU A 98 0.85 12.85 9.93
N LYS A 99 1.93 13.62 9.76
CA LYS A 99 2.04 14.99 10.31
C LYS A 99 0.96 15.92 9.78
N THR A 100 0.72 15.90 8.47
CA THR A 100 -0.33 16.71 7.84
C THR A 100 -1.70 16.34 8.38
N ARG A 101 -2.00 15.04 8.50
CA ARG A 101 -3.26 14.57 9.11
C ARG A 101 -3.39 15.10 10.53
N ASP A 102 -2.37 14.96 11.36
CA ASP A 102 -2.42 15.37 12.77
C ASP A 102 -2.56 16.90 12.92
N PHE A 103 -2.08 17.68 11.94
CA PHE A 103 -2.27 19.13 11.88
C PHE A 103 -3.73 19.52 11.56
N TYR A 104 -4.38 18.85 10.61
CA TYR A 104 -5.77 19.16 10.22
C TYR A 104 -6.83 18.47 11.09
N TYR A 105 -6.49 17.33 11.69
CA TYR A 105 -7.37 16.51 12.52
C TYR A 105 -6.62 16.08 13.79
N PRO A 106 -6.43 17.00 14.76
CA PRO A 106 -5.80 16.65 16.03
C PRO A 106 -6.65 15.62 16.80
N PRO A 107 -6.00 14.74 17.59
CA PRO A 107 -6.64 13.65 18.31
C PRO A 107 -7.65 14.11 19.37
#